data_AF-A0A2R7Y3Y5-F1
#
_entry.id   AF-A0A2R7Y3Y5-F1
#
_cell.length_a   1.000
_cell.length_b   1.000
_cell.length_c   1.000
_cell.angle_alpha   90.00
_cell.angle_beta   90.00
_cell.angle_gamma   90.00
#
_symmetry.space_group_name_H-M   'P 1'
#
loop_
_entity.id
_entity.type
_entity.pdbx_description
1 polymer ?
#
loop_
_entity_poly.entity_id
_entity_poly.type
_entity_poly.pdbx_seq_one_letter_code
_entity_poly.pdbx_strand_id
1 'polypeptide(L)'
;MLRCHLKDSHALKPKGIGNVLECLPLATIRVEDLTQLSSIIGEAVHHVEGFWGEALTYSFSENEPIGTDYIIYTYRVFRSSDKSYLGSCRVVTHKNFVKSVICTISSSQR
;
A
#
# COMPACT_ATOMS: atom_id res chain seq x y z
N MET A 1 9.12 -10.47 2.61
CA MET A 1 8.28 -11.54 2.01
C MET A 1 6.85 -11.39 2.49
N LEU A 2 6.05 -10.75 1.65
CA LEU A 2 4.62 -10.55 1.83
C LEU A 2 3.83 -11.59 1.05
N ARG A 3 2.65 -11.96 1.53
CA ARG A 3 1.65 -12.71 0.77
C ARG A 3 0.53 -11.75 0.39
N CYS A 4 0.39 -11.49 -0.90
CA CYS A 4 -0.53 -10.50 -1.44
C CYS A 4 -1.71 -11.12 -2.19
N HIS A 5 -2.88 -10.49 -2.06
CA HIS A 5 -4.12 -10.88 -2.71
C HIS A 5 -4.78 -9.66 -3.35
N LEU A 6 -4.97 -9.70 -4.68
CA LEU A 6 -5.70 -8.68 -5.42
C LEU A 6 -7.19 -9.04 -5.46
N LYS A 7 -8.05 -8.10 -5.07
CA LYS A 7 -9.50 -8.26 -5.01
C LYS A 7 -10.17 -7.15 -5.83
N ASP A 8 -11.11 -7.50 -6.72
CA ASP A 8 -12.04 -6.49 -7.28
C ASP A 8 -13.00 -6.08 -6.17
N SER A 9 -13.22 -4.78 -5.99
CA SER A 9 -14.09 -4.26 -4.96
C SER A 9 -15.27 -3.49 -5.55
N HIS A 10 -16.29 -4.23 -6.00
CA HIS A 10 -17.52 -3.65 -6.53
C HIS A 10 -18.15 -2.60 -5.62
N ALA A 11 -18.13 -2.82 -4.30
CA ALA A 11 -18.68 -1.89 -3.31
C ALA A 11 -17.91 -0.57 -3.20
N LEU A 12 -16.63 -0.53 -3.63
CA LEU A 12 -15.79 0.66 -3.54
C LEU A 12 -15.61 1.40 -4.88
N LYS A 13 -16.08 0.82 -5.99
CA LYS A 13 -16.09 1.48 -7.32
C LYS A 13 -16.75 2.87 -7.31
N PRO A 14 -17.89 3.10 -6.62
CA PRO A 14 -18.48 4.44 -6.53
C PRO A 14 -17.58 5.47 -5.82
N LYS A 15 -16.57 5.01 -5.06
CA LYS A 15 -15.56 5.85 -4.42
C LYS A 15 -14.28 5.99 -5.25
N GLY A 16 -14.30 5.57 -6.52
CA GLY A 16 -13.16 5.62 -7.43
C GLY A 16 -12.11 4.54 -7.17
N ILE A 17 -12.42 3.48 -6.40
CA ILE A 17 -11.48 2.38 -6.13
C ILE A 17 -11.90 1.18 -6.97
N GLY A 18 -11.06 0.79 -7.92
CA GLY A 18 -11.28 -0.39 -8.76
C GLY A 18 -10.92 -1.67 -8.03
N ASN A 19 -9.67 -1.76 -7.58
CA ASN A 19 -9.11 -2.97 -6.98
C ASN A 19 -8.49 -2.66 -5.61
N VAL A 20 -8.46 -3.67 -4.75
CA VAL A 20 -7.77 -3.63 -3.45
C VAL A 20 -6.73 -4.74 -3.43
N LEU A 21 -5.49 -4.36 -3.15
CA LEU A 21 -4.41 -5.28 -2.85
C LEU A 21 -4.27 -5.38 -1.33
N GLU A 22 -4.37 -6.59 -0.79
CA GLU A 22 -4.14 -6.86 0.62
C GLU A 22 -2.94 -7.79 0.77
N CYS A 23 -1.95 -7.36 1.54
CA CYS A 23 -0.72 -8.10 1.77
C CYS A 23 -0.51 -8.34 3.26
N LEU A 24 -0.23 -9.59 3.61
CA LEU A 24 0.11 -10.00 4.97
C LEU A 24 1.57 -10.45 5.05
N PRO A 25 2.31 -10.06 6.09
CA PRO A 25 3.69 -10.50 6.26
C PRO A 25 3.76 -12.00 6.58
N LEU A 26 4.60 -12.75 5.86
CA LEU A 26 4.83 -14.18 6.12
C LEU A 26 5.78 -14.43 7.30
N ALA A 27 6.56 -13.42 7.66
CA ALA A 27 7.48 -13.42 8.79
C ALA A 27 7.37 -12.08 9.54
N THR A 28 7.84 -12.04 10.79
CA THR A 28 7.84 -10.80 11.58
C THR A 28 8.73 -9.74 10.92
N ILE A 29 8.14 -8.60 10.54
CA ILE A 29 8.87 -7.44 10.00
C ILE A 29 8.82 -6.33 11.04
N ARG A 30 9.96 -6.00 11.63
CA ARG A 30 10.12 -4.86 12.53
C ARG A 30 10.50 -3.62 11.72
N VAL A 31 9.82 -2.51 12.00
CA VAL A 31 10.08 -1.20 11.41
C VAL A 31 10.96 -0.44 12.39
N GLU A 32 12.20 -0.18 12.01
CA GLU A 32 13.14 0.64 12.80
C GLU A 32 13.16 2.09 12.30
N ASP A 33 12.86 2.28 11.02
CA ASP A 33 12.83 3.57 10.34
C ASP A 33 11.68 3.62 9.32
N LEU A 34 11.11 4.81 9.14
CA LEU A 34 10.02 5.05 8.20
C LEU A 34 10.44 4.84 6.74
N THR A 35 11.73 4.97 6.41
CA THR A 35 12.22 4.67 5.05
C THR A 35 12.03 3.19 4.68
N GLN A 36 11.96 2.29 5.66
CA GLN A 36 11.70 0.87 5.43
C GLN A 36 10.26 0.63 4.95
N LEU A 37 9.31 1.49 5.33
CA LEU A 37 7.91 1.36 4.94
C LEU A 37 7.72 1.55 3.43
N SER A 38 8.43 2.49 2.80
CA SER A 38 8.36 2.65 1.34
C SER A 38 8.88 1.42 0.60
N SER A 39 9.91 0.76 1.10
CA SER A 39 10.42 -0.49 0.53
C SER A 39 9.43 -1.64 0.66
N ILE A 40 8.74 -1.73 1.81
CA ILE A 40 7.68 -2.72 2.07
C ILE A 40 6.49 -2.51 1.13
N ILE A 41 6.11 -1.25 0.89
CA ILE A 41 5.09 -0.91 -0.10
C ILE A 41 5.55 -1.31 -1.49
N GLY A 42 6.79 -1.01 -1.86
CA GLY A 42 7.39 -1.42 -3.13
C GLY A 42 7.30 -2.93 -3.35
N GLU A 43 7.65 -3.74 -2.35
CA GLU A 43 7.48 -5.21 -2.40
C GLU A 43 6.01 -5.60 -2.59
N ALA A 44 5.10 -4.98 -1.84
CA ALA A 44 3.66 -5.25 -1.94
C ALA A 44 3.14 -4.98 -3.36
N VAL A 45 3.44 -3.79 -3.90
CA VAL A 45 2.94 -3.42 -5.23
C VAL A 45 3.72 -4.08 -6.36
N HIS A 46 4.96 -4.55 -6.16
CA HIS A 46 5.70 -5.34 -7.16
C HIS A 46 4.98 -6.64 -7.53
N HIS A 47 4.27 -7.26 -6.57
CA HIS A 47 3.36 -8.38 -6.87
C HIS A 47 2.23 -8.02 -7.83
N VAL A 48 1.96 -6.72 -7.97
CA VAL A 48 0.97 -6.13 -8.88
C VAL A 48 1.65 -5.31 -9.97
N GLU A 49 2.98 -5.16 -10.02
CA GLU A 49 3.65 -4.35 -11.06
C GLU A 49 3.48 -4.99 -12.44
N GLY A 50 3.23 -6.29 -12.52
CA GLY A 50 2.75 -6.92 -13.76
C GLY A 50 1.43 -6.34 -14.30
N PHE A 51 0.65 -5.64 -13.46
CA PHE A 51 -0.55 -4.88 -13.83
C PHE A 51 -0.23 -3.47 -14.35
N TRP A 52 0.86 -2.84 -13.87
CA TRP A 52 1.19 -1.43 -14.16
C TRP A 52 2.27 -1.29 -15.25
N GLY A 53 3.16 -2.27 -15.38
CA GLY A 53 4.20 -2.30 -16.41
C GLY A 53 5.25 -1.17 -16.32
N GLU A 54 5.30 -0.43 -15.21
CA GLU A 54 6.09 0.80 -15.10
C GLU A 54 6.55 1.10 -13.67
N ALA A 55 7.58 1.95 -13.56
CA ALA A 55 8.14 2.36 -12.28
C ALA A 55 7.16 3.27 -11.50
N LEU A 56 7.05 3.06 -10.19
CA LEU A 56 6.18 3.82 -9.30
C LEU A 56 6.97 4.67 -8.30
N THR A 57 6.37 5.77 -7.87
CA THR A 57 6.87 6.60 -6.77
C THR A 57 5.86 6.64 -5.62
N TYR A 58 6.38 6.63 -4.39
CA TYR A 58 5.57 6.61 -3.16
C TYR A 58 5.84 7.87 -2.37
N SER A 59 4.79 8.58 -1.98
CA SER A 59 4.89 9.78 -1.15
C SER A 59 4.13 9.57 0.14
N PHE A 60 4.81 9.79 1.28
CA PHE A 60 4.16 9.78 2.58
C PHE A 60 3.08 10.87 2.63
N SER A 61 1.90 10.52 3.12
CA SER A 61 0.77 11.43 3.25
C SER A 61 0.51 11.79 4.70
N GLU A 62 0.33 10.78 5.55
CA GLU A 62 -0.06 10.94 6.95
C GLU A 62 0.19 9.66 7.74
N ASN A 63 0.15 9.78 9.06
CA ASN A 63 0.05 8.65 9.97
C ASN A 63 -1.04 8.88 11.01
N GLU A 64 -1.74 7.82 11.38
CA GLU A 64 -2.82 7.85 12.37
C GLU A 64 -2.54 6.80 13.46
N PRO A 65 -2.35 7.21 14.73
CA PRO A 65 -2.28 6.28 15.84
C PRO A 65 -3.68 5.73 16.17
N ILE A 66 -3.78 4.42 16.40
CA ILE A 66 -5.00 3.74 16.86
C ILE A 66 -4.73 3.11 18.23
N GLY A 67 -5.29 3.71 19.27
CA GLY A 67 -4.93 3.37 20.64
C GLY A 67 -3.46 3.72 20.94
N THR A 68 -2.78 2.89 21.73
CA THR A 68 -1.39 3.15 22.13
C THR A 68 -0.35 2.47 21.24
N ASP A 69 -0.75 1.38 20.57
CA ASP A 69 0.22 0.43 20.02
C ASP A 69 0.11 0.27 18.49
N TYR A 70 -1.03 0.65 17.88
CA TYR A 70 -1.20 0.59 16.43
C TYR A 70 -0.95 1.93 15.77
N ILE A 71 -0.31 1.91 14.60
CA ILE A 71 -0.17 3.09 13.74
C ILE A 71 -0.49 2.68 12.29
N ILE A 72 -1.29 3.49 11.61
CA ILE A 72 -1.51 3.39 10.18
C ILE A 72 -0.68 4.45 9.48
N TYR A 73 0.19 4.06 8.55
CA TYR A 73 0.94 4.97 7.70
C TYR A 73 0.34 4.97 6.30
N THR A 74 -0.07 6.12 5.81
CA THR A 74 -0.68 6.28 4.49
C THR A 74 0.33 6.86 3.51
N TYR A 75 0.46 6.22 2.36
CA TYR A 75 1.28 6.65 1.24
C TYR A 75 0.43 6.79 -0.02
N ARG A 76 0.69 7.83 -0.81
CA ARG A 76 0.14 8.01 -2.15
C ARG A 76 1.07 7.38 -3.16
N VAL A 77 0.50 6.71 -4.15
CA VAL A 77 1.21 6.02 -5.22
C VAL A 77 1.02 6.78 -6.53
N PHE A 78 2.13 7.07 -7.21
CA PHE A 78 2.14 7.80 -8.46
C PHE A 78 2.95 7.07 -9.51
N ARG A 79 2.53 7.20 -10.77
CA ARG A 79 3.34 6.79 -11.92
C ARG A 79 4.60 7.66 -12.01
N SER A 80 5.76 7.04 -12.21
CA SER A 80 7.02 7.80 -12.22
C SER A 80 7.15 8.74 -13.41
N SER A 81 6.60 8.36 -14.57
CA SER A 81 6.76 9.05 -15.86
C SER A 81 5.98 10.36 -15.95
N ASP A 82 4.72 10.38 -15.50
CA ASP A 82 3.82 11.54 -15.63
C ASP A 82 3.30 12.09 -14.29
N LYS A 83 3.71 11.49 -13.17
CA LYS A 83 3.24 11.82 -11.80
C LYS A 83 1.73 11.70 -11.61
N SER A 84 1.04 10.95 -12.47
CA SER A 84 -0.38 10.65 -12.31
C SER A 84 -0.62 9.81 -11.06
N TYR A 85 -1.70 10.13 -10.36
CA TYR A 85 -2.12 9.40 -9.16
C TYR A 85 -2.73 8.05 -9.55
N LEU A 86 -2.21 6.98 -8.94
CA LEU A 86 -2.67 5.61 -9.18
C LEU A 86 -3.51 5.06 -8.03
N GLY A 87 -3.29 5.55 -6.81
CA GLY A 87 -3.93 5.00 -5.62
C GLY A 87 -3.17 5.33 -4.35
N SER A 88 -3.51 4.63 -3.27
CA SER A 88 -2.86 4.78 -1.96
C SER A 88 -2.59 3.45 -1.31
N CYS A 89 -1.49 3.36 -0.56
CA CYS A 89 -1.15 2.22 0.28
C CYS A 89 -1.16 2.62 1.75
N ARG A 90 -1.64 1.72 2.60
CA ARG A 90 -1.63 1.85 4.05
C ARG A 90 -0.79 0.73 4.63
N VAL A 91 0.17 1.06 5.47
CA VAL A 91 0.92 0.08 6.28
C VAL A 91 0.42 0.16 7.70
N VAL A 92 -0.11 -0.95 8.21
CA VAL A 92 -0.57 -1.07 9.60
C VAL A 92 0.55 -1.69 10.41
N THR A 93 0.99 -0.99 11.46
CA THR A 93 1.95 -1.52 12.43
C THR A 93 1.32 -1.72 13.79
N HIS A 94 1.90 -2.62 14.59
CA HIS A 94 1.60 -2.81 16.01
C HIS A 94 2.90 -2.99 16.79
N LYS A 95 3.17 -2.13 17.77
CA LYS A 95 4.45 -2.08 18.51
C LYS A 95 5.67 -2.10 17.58
N ASN A 96 5.59 -1.32 16.49
CA ASN A 96 6.60 -1.24 15.41
C ASN A 96 6.75 -2.50 14.53
N PHE A 97 5.83 -3.46 14.61
CA PHE A 97 5.83 -4.61 13.68
C PHE A 97 4.76 -4.43 12.62
N VAL A 98 5.09 -4.66 11.35
CA VAL A 98 4.10 -4.65 10.27
C VAL A 98 3.09 -5.78 10.48
N LYS A 99 1.81 -5.46 10.34
CA LYS A 99 0.69 -6.39 10.45
C LYS A 99 -0.03 -6.58 9.13
N SER A 100 -0.16 -5.52 8.35
CA SER A 100 -0.80 -5.57 7.03
C SER A 100 -0.34 -4.41 6.17
N VAL A 101 -0.38 -4.62 4.85
CA VAL A 101 -0.28 -3.58 3.84
C VAL A 101 -1.52 -3.65 2.97
N ILE A 102 -2.23 -2.54 2.82
CA ILE A 102 -3.48 -2.46 2.06
C ILE A 102 -3.33 -1.34 1.04
N CYS A 103 -3.36 -1.68 -0.25
CA CYS A 103 -3.34 -0.69 -1.32
C CYS A 103 -4.68 -0.63 -2.05
N THR A 104 -5.20 0.57 -2.26
CA THR A 104 -6.39 0.84 -3.08
C THR A 104 -5.93 1.42 -4.41
N ILE A 105 -6.37 0.79 -5.49
CA ILE A 105 -6.04 1.16 -6.87
C ILE A 105 -7.22 1.92 -7.48
N SER A 106 -6.94 3.08 -8.07
CA SER A 106 -7.95 3.91 -8.72
C SER A 106 -8.66 3.16 -9.85
N SER A 107 -9.97 3.34 -9.98
CA SER A 107 -10.76 2.76 -11.06
C SER A 107 -10.47 3.36 -12.43
N SER A 108 -9.79 4.52 -12.49
CA SER A 108 -9.38 5.19 -13.73
C SER A 108 -8.19 4.50 -14.43
N GLN A 109 -7.68 3.42 -13.86
CA GLN A 109 -6.46 2.74 -14.27
C GLN A 109 -6.74 1.36 -14.90
N ARG A 110 -7.91 1.21 -15.54
CA ARG A 110 -8.28 0.03 -16.34
C ARG A 110 -8.09 0.30 -17.82
#